data_AF-A0A4Q4CGH1-F1
#
_entry.id   AF-A0A4Q4CGH1-F1
#
_cell.length_a   1.000
_cell.length_b   1.000
_cell.length_c   1.000
_cell.angle_alpha   90.00
_cell.angle_beta   90.00
_cell.angle_gamma   90.00
#
_symmetry.space_group_name_H-M   'P 1'
#
loop_
_entity.id
_entity.type
_entity.pdbx_description
1 polymer ?
#
loop_
_entity_poly.entity_id
_entity_poly.type
_entity_poly.pdbx_seq_one_letter_code
_entity_poly.pdbx_strand_id
1 'polypeptide(L)'
;MTRILMADTDALKRPDRSFVTKLLEDVPALATAVAAARRLALLLRKRSQETLDDVLAAAIATPLAGFVRELRKDIAAVQAALDLPWTTSPAEGQVNRIKLIKRSMYGRAGFDLLRARVMHAA
;
A
#
# COMPACT_ATOMS: atom_id res chain seq x y z
N MET A 1 11.30 9.21 7.05
CA MET A 1 11.80 9.64 5.72
C MET A 1 10.79 9.32 4.60
N THR A 2 10.41 8.05 4.37
CA THR A 2 9.46 7.66 3.31
C THR A 2 8.10 8.38 3.39
N ARG A 3 7.56 8.58 4.60
CA ARG A 3 6.29 9.34 4.80
C ARG A 3 6.36 10.76 4.23
N ILE A 4 7.50 11.42 4.35
CA ILE A 4 7.71 12.80 3.90
C ILE A 4 7.89 12.83 2.37
N LEU A 5 8.56 11.81 1.80
CA LEU A 5 8.70 11.65 0.35
C LEU A 5 7.37 11.34 -0.37
N MET A 6 6.44 10.65 0.30
CA MET A 6 5.11 10.31 -0.27
C MET A 6 4.02 11.33 0.07
N ALA A 7 4.28 12.26 0.97
CA ALA A 7 3.35 13.34 1.29
C ALA A 7 3.29 14.36 0.16
N ASP A 8 2.16 15.06 0.05
CA ASP A 8 2.10 16.25 -0.76
C ASP A 8 3.14 17.25 -0.24
N THR A 9 4.08 17.63 -1.11
CA THR A 9 5.18 18.54 -0.81
C THR A 9 4.67 19.89 -0.33
N ASP A 10 3.48 20.30 -0.78
CA ASP A 10 2.84 21.56 -0.38
C ASP A 10 2.17 21.48 0.99
N ALA A 11 1.88 20.27 1.48
CA ALA A 11 1.37 20.05 2.83
C ALA A 11 2.49 19.91 3.89
N LEU A 12 3.76 19.85 3.47
CA LEU A 12 4.90 19.73 4.39
C LEU A 12 5.27 21.06 5.05
N LYS A 13 5.74 20.98 6.29
CA LYS A 13 6.36 22.12 7.00
C LYS A 13 7.62 22.56 6.24
N ARG A 14 7.93 23.86 6.31
CA ARG A 14 9.06 24.50 5.58
C ARG A 14 10.39 23.73 5.67
N PRO A 15 10.87 23.28 6.86
CA PRO A 15 12.14 22.54 6.94
C PRO A 15 12.08 21.17 6.23
N ASP A 16 10.95 20.46 6.33
CA ASP A 16 10.77 19.17 5.65
C ASP A 16 10.70 19.36 4.13
N ARG A 17 10.05 20.43 3.66
CA ARG A 17 9.97 20.76 2.23
C ARG A 17 11.36 21.06 1.67
N SER A 18 12.15 21.91 2.32
CA SER A 18 13.52 22.22 1.86
C SER A 18 14.41 20.98 1.84
N PHE A 19 14.28 20.10 2.84
CA PHE A 19 15.03 18.85 2.88
C PHE A 19 14.65 17.93 1.72
N VAL A 20 13.36 17.72 1.48
CA VAL A 20 12.89 16.87 0.36
C VAL A 20 13.32 17.44 -0.98
N THR A 21 13.13 18.74 -1.22
CA THR A 21 13.55 19.38 -2.47
C THR A 21 15.04 19.15 -2.72
N LYS A 22 15.88 19.44 -1.72
CA LYS A 22 17.33 19.28 -1.87
C LYS A 22 17.73 17.83 -2.12
N LEU A 23 17.13 16.89 -1.39
CA LEU A 23 17.39 15.46 -1.56
C LEU A 23 16.99 14.94 -2.95
N LEU A 24 15.87 15.41 -3.49
CA LEU A 24 15.41 14.99 -4.82
C LEU A 24 16.22 15.62 -5.95
N GLU A 25 16.77 16.82 -5.75
CA GLU A 25 17.74 17.44 -6.66
C GLU A 25 19.07 16.68 -6.68
N ASP A 26 19.59 16.33 -5.50
CA ASP A 26 20.89 15.69 -5.36
C ASP A 26 20.87 14.21 -5.83
N VAL A 27 19.70 13.57 -5.87
CA VAL A 27 19.53 12.16 -6.27
C VAL A 27 18.39 12.01 -7.30
N PRO A 28 18.65 12.26 -8.60
CA PRO A 28 17.63 12.18 -9.66
C PRO A 28 16.94 10.81 -9.78
N ALA A 29 17.68 9.72 -9.53
CA ALA A 29 17.13 8.37 -9.52
C ALA A 29 16.08 8.16 -8.41
N LEU A 30 16.23 8.86 -7.27
CA LEU A 30 15.24 8.85 -6.20
C LEU A 30 14.03 9.71 -6.57
N ALA A 31 14.23 10.86 -7.22
CA ALA A 31 13.16 11.72 -7.69
C ALA A 31 12.21 11.00 -8.65
N THR A 32 12.76 10.29 -9.64
CA THR A 32 11.98 9.48 -10.58
C THR A 32 11.22 8.35 -9.89
N ALA A 33 11.85 7.64 -8.95
CA ALA A 33 11.19 6.61 -8.16
C ALA A 33 10.02 7.15 -7.32
N VAL A 34 10.22 8.29 -6.65
CA VAL A 34 9.18 8.93 -5.83
C VAL A 34 8.03 9.42 -6.69
N ALA A 35 8.31 10.01 -7.86
CA ALA A 35 7.29 10.43 -8.80
C ALA A 35 6.44 9.25 -9.30
N ALA A 36 7.08 8.12 -9.67
CA ALA A 36 6.38 6.91 -10.09
C ALA A 36 5.52 6.31 -8.96
N ALA A 37 6.05 6.26 -7.74
CA ALA A 37 5.31 5.79 -6.57
C ALA A 37 4.10 6.68 -6.23
N ARG A 38 4.24 8.01 -6.37
CA ARG A 38 3.11 8.95 -6.17
C ARG A 38 2.02 8.75 -7.22
N ARG A 39 2.37 8.58 -8.50
CA ARG A 39 1.40 8.25 -9.57
C ARG A 39 0.63 6.97 -9.24
N LEU A 40 1.33 5.92 -8.83
CA LEU A 40 0.70 4.66 -8.40
C LEU A 40 -0.22 4.82 -7.19
N ALA A 41 0.21 5.57 -6.19
CA ALA A 41 -0.62 5.84 -5.02
C ALA A 41 -1.89 6.64 -5.37
N LEU A 42 -1.82 7.57 -6.33
CA LEU A 42 -2.98 8.31 -6.81
C LEU A 42 -3.94 7.39 -7.59
N LEU A 43 -3.41 6.53 -8.45
CA LEU A 43 -4.20 5.55 -9.19
C LEU A 43 -4.95 4.60 -8.25
N LEU A 44 -4.26 4.00 -7.28
CA LEU A 44 -4.86 3.08 -6.29
C LEU A 44 -5.91 3.76 -5.40
N ARG A 45 -5.83 5.08 -5.23
CA ARG A 45 -6.84 5.89 -4.51
C ARG A 45 -7.99 6.36 -5.40
N LYS A 46 -8.04 5.94 -6.67
CA LYS A 46 -8.99 6.38 -7.69
C LYS A 46 -8.99 7.92 -7.87
N ARG A 47 -7.80 8.52 -7.75
CA ARG A 47 -7.54 9.98 -7.92
C ARG A 47 -6.65 10.29 -9.13
N SER A 48 -6.49 9.34 -10.05
CA SER A 48 -5.80 9.52 -11.32
C SER A 48 -6.69 9.06 -12.47
N GLN A 49 -6.46 9.62 -13.67
CA GLN A 49 -7.08 9.19 -14.93
C GLN A 49 -6.13 8.31 -15.76
N GLU A 50 -4.91 8.08 -15.26
CA GLU A 50 -3.92 7.23 -15.92
C GLU A 50 -4.31 5.75 -15.85
N THR A 51 -3.83 4.96 -16.80
CA THR A 51 -4.03 3.51 -16.74
C THR A 51 -3.02 2.86 -15.79
N LEU A 52 -3.32 1.65 -15.32
CA LEU A 52 -2.38 0.86 -14.52
C LEU A 52 -1.08 0.60 -15.30
N ASP A 53 -1.18 0.29 -16.59
CA ASP A 53 -0.01 0.03 -17.42
C ASP A 53 0.90 1.25 -17.59
N ASP A 54 0.33 2.45 -17.77
CA ASP A 54 1.11 3.70 -17.90
C ASP A 54 1.94 3.96 -16.63
N VAL A 55 1.34 3.75 -15.47
CA VAL A 55 2.00 3.98 -14.19
C VAL A 55 3.06 2.91 -13.91
N LEU A 56 2.79 1.65 -14.26
CA LEU A 56 3.76 0.57 -14.11
C LEU A 56 4.94 0.70 -15.09
N ALA A 57 4.69 1.19 -16.32
CA ALA A 57 5.74 1.49 -17.28
C ALA A 57 6.65 2.62 -16.77
N ALA A 58 6.10 3.65 -16.13
CA ALA A 58 6.91 4.68 -15.49
C ALA A 58 7.73 4.13 -14.31
N ALA A 59 7.15 3.22 -13.51
CA ALA A 59 7.82 2.65 -12.34
C ALA A 59 8.93 1.65 -12.70
N ILE A 60 8.82 0.93 -13.83
CA ILE A 60 9.81 -0.10 -14.20
C ILE A 60 11.18 0.49 -14.60
N ALA A 61 11.21 1.76 -15.03
CA ALA A 61 12.44 2.49 -15.35
C ALA A 61 13.17 3.02 -14.10
N THR A 62 12.67 2.71 -12.90
CA THR A 62 13.20 3.19 -11.62
C THR A 62 13.68 2.02 -10.75
N PRO A 63 14.29 2.26 -9.58
CA PRO A 63 14.57 1.23 -8.58
C PRO A 63 13.34 0.39 -8.14
N LEU A 64 12.11 0.81 -8.50
CA LEU A 64 10.87 0.05 -8.25
C LEU A 64 10.64 -1.11 -9.22
N ALA A 65 11.54 -1.37 -10.17
CA ALA A 65 11.38 -2.44 -11.17
C ALA A 65 11.08 -3.82 -10.56
N GLY A 66 11.70 -4.16 -9.42
CA GLY A 66 11.42 -5.40 -8.70
C GLY A 66 9.98 -5.49 -8.19
N PHE A 67 9.49 -4.39 -7.61
CA PHE A 67 8.10 -4.27 -7.18
C PHE A 67 7.12 -4.41 -8.36
N VAL A 68 7.40 -3.76 -9.49
CA VAL A 68 6.56 -3.86 -10.69
C VAL A 68 6.50 -5.29 -11.23
N ARG A 69 7.63 -6.01 -11.25
CA ARG A 69 7.67 -7.41 -11.71
C ARG A 69 6.82 -8.33 -10.84
N GLU A 70 6.88 -8.16 -9.52
CA GLU A 70 6.05 -8.94 -8.60
C GLU A 70 4.57 -8.56 -8.74
N LEU A 71 4.24 -7.27 -8.81
CA LEU A 71 2.87 -6.82 -8.95
C LEU A 71 2.21 -7.30 -10.26
N ARG A 72 2.99 -7.41 -11.34
CA ARG A 72 2.51 -7.93 -12.63
C ARG A 72 2.03 -9.38 -12.57
N LYS A 73 2.52 -10.19 -11.63
CA LYS A 73 2.06 -11.58 -11.46
C LYS A 73 0.58 -11.63 -11.06
N ASP A 74 0.11 -10.63 -10.32
CA ASP A 74 -1.25 -10.51 -9.82
C ASP A 74 -2.03 -9.36 -10.49
N ILE A 75 -1.65 -8.97 -11.71
CA ILE A 75 -2.18 -7.76 -12.37
C ILE A 75 -3.72 -7.78 -12.49
N ALA A 76 -4.30 -8.95 -12.76
CA ALA A 76 -5.75 -9.11 -12.85
C ALA A 76 -6.45 -8.79 -11.52
N ALA A 77 -5.86 -9.17 -10.39
CA ALA A 77 -6.39 -8.87 -9.06
C ALA A 77 -6.27 -7.38 -8.74
N VAL A 78 -5.14 -6.75 -9.11
CA VAL A 78 -4.93 -5.31 -8.95
C VAL A 78 -5.93 -4.52 -9.78
N GLN A 79 -6.13 -4.91 -11.04
CA GLN A 79 -7.11 -4.29 -11.93
C GLN A 79 -8.53 -4.45 -11.38
N ALA A 80 -8.90 -5.64 -10.92
CA ALA A 80 -10.19 -5.87 -10.28
C ALA A 80 -10.41 -5.00 -9.02
N ALA A 81 -9.35 -4.74 -8.23
CA ALA A 81 -9.43 -3.84 -7.08
C ALA A 81 -9.65 -2.36 -7.49
N LEU A 82 -9.20 -1.96 -8.69
CA LEU A 82 -9.47 -0.63 -9.25
C LEU A 82 -10.91 -0.53 -9.80
N ASP A 83 -11.37 -1.56 -10.51
CA ASP A 83 -12.66 -1.55 -11.21
C ASP A 83 -13.84 -1.78 -10.27
N LEU A 84 -13.66 -2.65 -9.27
CA LEU A 84 -14.74 -3.03 -8.37
C LEU A 84 -14.86 -2.06 -7.19
N PRO A 85 -16.08 -1.93 -6.61
CA PRO A 85 -16.30 -1.14 -5.40
C PRO A 85 -15.94 -1.90 -4.11
N TRP A 86 -15.48 -3.14 -4.22
CA TRP A 86 -15.21 -4.00 -3.06
C TRP A 86 -13.87 -3.67 -2.42
N THR A 87 -13.84 -3.69 -1.09
CA THR A 87 -12.61 -3.53 -0.30
C THR A 87 -12.36 -4.77 0.54
N THR A 88 -11.09 -5.14 0.73
CA THR A 88 -10.72 -6.26 1.60
C THR A 88 -10.78 -5.88 3.09
N SER A 89 -11.01 -4.61 3.42
CA SER A 89 -10.99 -4.09 4.79
C SER A 89 -11.89 -4.85 5.79
N PRO A 90 -13.15 -5.21 5.46
CA PRO A 90 -13.98 -6.00 6.38
C PRO A 90 -13.41 -7.40 6.65
N ALA A 91 -12.90 -8.06 5.61
CA ALA A 91 -12.28 -9.38 5.72
C ALA A 91 -11.00 -9.31 6.57
N GLU A 92 -10.15 -8.30 6.35
CA GLU A 92 -8.96 -8.05 7.17
C GLU A 92 -9.32 -7.78 8.63
N GLY A 93 -10.39 -7.04 8.89
CA GLY A 93 -10.92 -6.80 10.24
C GLY A 93 -11.30 -8.11 10.95
N GLN A 94 -12.01 -9.02 10.27
CA GLN A 94 -12.33 -10.33 10.82
C GLN A 94 -11.08 -11.18 11.05
N VAL A 95 -10.15 -11.21 10.10
CA VAL A 95 -8.87 -11.91 10.26
C VAL A 95 -8.11 -11.37 11.47
N ASN A 96 -8.10 -10.05 11.68
CA ASN A 96 -7.45 -9.44 12.84
C ASN A 96 -8.15 -9.81 14.15
N ARG A 97 -9.48 -9.78 14.21
CA ARG A 97 -10.27 -10.24 15.37
C ARG A 97 -9.93 -11.69 15.73
N ILE A 98 -9.90 -12.58 14.74
CA ILE A 98 -9.54 -13.99 14.94
C ILE A 98 -8.10 -14.13 15.46
N LYS A 99 -7.14 -13.40 14.85
CA LYS A 99 -5.75 -13.39 15.31
C LYS A 99 -5.62 -12.87 16.73
N LEU A 100 -6.41 -11.85 17.12
CA LEU A 100 -6.42 -11.30 18.47
C LEU A 100 -6.89 -12.34 19.49
N ILE A 101 -8.01 -13.02 19.24
CA ILE A 101 -8.53 -14.08 20.12
C ILE A 101 -7.50 -15.21 20.27
N LYS A 102 -6.86 -15.62 19.17
CA LYS A 102 -5.82 -16.66 19.23
C LYS A 102 -4.60 -16.20 20.04
N ARG A 103 -4.18 -14.94 19.93
CA ARG A 103 -3.06 -14.36 20.70
C ARG A 103 -3.38 -14.19 22.18
N SER A 104 -4.61 -13.80 22.55
CA SER A 104 -5.02 -13.73 23.97
C SER A 104 -5.04 -15.11 24.66
N MET A 105 -4.99 -16.18 23.86
CA MET A 105 -4.88 -17.57 24.31
C MET A 105 -3.47 -18.14 24.15
N TYR A 106 -2.46 -17.28 24.02
CA TYR A 106 -1.06 -17.68 23.85
C TYR A 106 -0.83 -18.64 22.66
N GLY A 107 -1.65 -18.53 21.62
CA GLY A 107 -1.57 -19.40 20.44
C GLY A 107 -2.12 -20.81 20.63
N ARG A 108 -2.58 -21.17 21.84
CA ARG A 108 -3.02 -22.53 22.21
C ARG A 108 -4.45 -22.88 21.75
N ALA A 109 -5.15 -21.94 21.11
CA ALA A 109 -6.46 -22.19 20.56
C ALA A 109 -6.36 -22.95 19.22
N GLY A 110 -6.77 -24.22 19.25
CA GLY A 110 -7.09 -25.00 18.05
C GLY A 110 -8.38 -24.51 17.37
N PHE A 111 -8.74 -25.10 16.23
CA PHE A 111 -9.86 -24.63 15.41
C PHE A 111 -11.20 -24.62 16.19
N ASP A 112 -11.55 -25.70 16.87
CA ASP A 112 -12.84 -25.82 17.58
C ASP A 112 -12.98 -24.76 18.69
N LEU A 113 -11.92 -24.55 19.46
CA LEU A 113 -11.89 -23.57 20.55
C LEU A 113 -11.93 -22.13 20.02
N LEU A 114 -11.24 -21.87 18.91
CA LEU A 114 -11.28 -20.58 18.23
C LEU A 114 -12.66 -20.30 17.65
N ARG A 115 -13.30 -21.30 17.01
CA ARG A 115 -14.67 -21.21 16.49
C ARG A 115 -15.66 -20.92 17.61
N ALA A 116 -15.61 -21.67 18.71
CA ALA A 116 -16.47 -21.44 19.88
C ALA A 116 -16.33 -20.00 20.39
N ARG A 117 -15.09 -19.51 20.56
CA ARG A 117 -14.88 -18.13 21.02
C ARG A 117 -15.31 -17.07 20.03
N VAL A 118 -15.13 -17.26 18.72
CA VAL A 118 -15.59 -16.29 17.72
C VAL A 118 -17.12 -16.20 17.68
N MET A 119 -17.81 -17.35 17.81
CA MET A 119 -19.27 -17.45 17.76
C MET A 119 -19.94 -17.01 19.08
N HIS A 120 -19.25 -17.13 20.21
CA HIS A 120 -19.79 -16.80 21.54
C HIS A 120 -19.21 -15.52 22.17
N ALA A 121 -18.20 -14.89 21.55
CA ALA A 121 -17.72 -13.58 22.00
C ALA A 121 -18.70 -12.48 21.58
N ALA A 122 -19.50 -12.03 22.56
CA ALA A 122 -20.17 -10.73 22.53
C ALA A 122 -19.14 -9.59 22.62
#